data_AF-A0A2N5S8C4-F1
#
_entry.id   AF-A0A2N5S8C4-F1
#
_cell.length_a   1.000
_cell.length_b   1.000
_cell.length_c   1.000
_cell.angle_alpha   90.00
_cell.angle_beta   90.00
_cell.angle_gamma   90.00
#
_symmetry.space_group_name_H-M   'P 1'
#
loop_
_entity.id
_entity.type
_entity.pdbx_description
1 polymer ?
#
loop_
_entity_poly.entity_id
_entity_poly.type
_entity_poly.pdbx_seq_one_letter_code
_entity_poly.pdbx_strand_id
1 'polypeptide(L)'
;MYQTSQQHTNNKLSTSSMGADSGASRSKTVVVKCSVELVGRVDEARLSAGFEAAVAGEMGGLRGTDKMVVELELPTGRGRPASKQLEWILSAVYVHVERHKAARDELLIQVEVVILGFSQHDRAQSPFFAGPDDDHDMHRELFPTLALGGTFDHLHSGHKILLTMASWLATRRLVVGITDDELLKNKQHADRLEPLSERQKAVHMFLERVGPRDLVVETPVLQDVYGPTAWDPDIDALLVSKETLPGAQAIDAIRAQNSLTPLARYVIDVISHNLSSLPDDQDLKDLKISSTHIRAWLNSRSPSPQVPPTT
;
A
#
# COMPACT_ATOMS: atom_id res chain seq x y z
N MET A 1 5.61 -42.25 61.87
CA MET A 1 6.99 -42.75 61.68
C MET A 1 7.12 -43.00 60.18
N TYR A 2 7.92 -42.34 59.34
CA TYR A 2 9.18 -41.59 59.43
C TYR A 2 9.09 -40.45 58.39
N GLN A 3 9.32 -39.19 58.77
CA GLN A 3 10.58 -38.43 58.66
C GLN A 3 10.94 -37.93 57.25
N THR A 4 10.81 -36.61 57.16
CA THR A 4 11.31 -35.62 56.20
C THR A 4 12.81 -35.75 55.91
N SER A 5 13.23 -35.45 54.67
CA SER A 5 14.57 -34.94 54.39
C SER A 5 14.49 -33.92 53.26
N GLN A 6 14.77 -32.66 53.62
CA GLN A 6 14.97 -31.55 52.71
C GLN A 6 16.40 -31.60 52.15
N GLN A 7 16.55 -31.36 50.86
CA GLN A 7 17.83 -30.97 50.27
C GLN A 7 17.79 -29.48 49.94
N HIS A 8 18.64 -28.73 50.64
CA HIS A 8 19.04 -27.36 50.30
C HIS A 8 19.99 -27.40 49.11
N THR A 9 19.70 -26.63 48.06
CA THR A 9 20.70 -26.14 47.11
C THR A 9 20.64 -24.62 47.06
N ASN A 10 21.62 -24.01 47.74
CA ASN A 10 22.02 -22.63 47.52
C ASN A 10 22.62 -22.51 46.13
N ASN A 11 22.19 -21.52 45.33
CA ASN A 11 23.12 -20.95 44.37
C ASN A 11 23.01 -19.43 44.32
N LYS A 12 24.18 -18.81 44.35
CA LYS A 12 24.48 -17.40 44.57
C LYS A 12 24.11 -16.55 43.36
N LEU A 13 23.64 -15.34 43.66
CA LEU A 13 23.75 -14.19 42.76
C LEU A 13 25.22 -13.93 42.44
N SER A 14 25.54 -13.79 41.16
CA SER A 14 26.70 -13.02 40.70
C SER A 14 26.27 -12.17 39.52
N THR A 15 26.16 -10.87 39.77
CA THR A 15 26.03 -9.79 38.80
C THR A 15 27.35 -9.62 38.03
N SER A 16 27.30 -9.66 36.70
CA SER A 16 28.27 -8.97 35.85
C SER A 16 27.54 -8.32 34.68
N SER A 17 27.53 -7.00 34.69
CA SER A 17 27.05 -6.12 33.62
C SER A 17 28.15 -5.83 32.59
N MET A 18 27.71 -5.27 31.46
CA MET A 18 28.46 -4.69 30.33
C MET A 18 28.91 -5.69 29.26
N GLY A 19 28.53 -5.58 27.99
CA GLY A 19 27.78 -4.54 27.29
C GLY A 19 28.22 -4.48 25.83
N ALA A 20 27.30 -4.75 24.91
CA ALA A 20 27.28 -4.27 23.53
C ALA A 20 25.87 -4.54 22.98
N ASP A 21 24.89 -3.82 23.51
CA ASP A 21 23.52 -3.82 22.99
C ASP A 21 23.51 -2.90 21.77
N SER A 22 23.37 -3.48 20.59
CA SER A 22 23.15 -2.75 19.35
C SER A 22 21.77 -2.10 19.43
N GLY A 23 21.73 -0.83 19.79
CA GLY A 23 20.51 -0.02 19.87
C GLY A 23 19.84 0.18 18.50
N ALA A 24 19.18 -0.86 17.99
CA ALA A 24 18.11 -0.68 17.03
C ALA A 24 16.89 -0.19 17.81
N SER A 25 16.64 1.11 17.79
CA SER A 25 15.41 1.68 18.33
C SER A 25 14.22 0.93 17.73
N ARG A 26 13.47 0.22 18.56
CA ARG A 26 12.33 -0.59 18.12
C ARG A 26 11.28 0.36 17.53
N SER A 27 11.02 0.22 16.22
CA SER A 27 10.02 1.05 15.52
C SER A 27 8.69 1.02 16.26
N LYS A 28 8.13 2.19 16.54
CA LYS A 28 6.82 2.30 17.21
C LYS A 28 5.71 2.06 16.21
N THR A 29 4.64 1.39 16.65
CA THR A 29 3.41 1.22 15.89
C THR A 29 2.23 1.73 16.70
N VAL A 30 1.37 2.54 16.10
CA VAL A 30 0.10 3.01 16.67
C VAL A 30 -1.06 2.60 15.77
N VAL A 31 -2.24 2.46 16.35
CA VAL A 31 -3.46 2.03 15.65
C VAL A 31 -4.54 3.10 15.81
N VAL A 32 -5.12 3.53 14.69
CA VAL A 32 -6.24 4.46 14.63
C VAL A 32 -7.44 3.74 14.02
N LYS A 33 -8.60 3.79 14.69
CA LYS A 33 -9.83 3.24 14.14
C LYS A 33 -10.56 4.27 13.29
N CYS A 34 -11.08 3.84 12.16
CA CYS A 34 -11.87 4.65 11.25
C CYS A 34 -13.09 3.85 10.80
N SER A 35 -14.29 4.27 11.21
CA SER A 35 -15.53 3.68 10.69
C SER A 35 -16.08 4.58 9.58
N VAL A 36 -16.73 3.99 8.57
CA VAL A 36 -17.28 4.73 7.43
C VAL A 36 -18.79 4.64 7.37
N GLU A 37 -19.44 5.78 7.14
CA GLU A 37 -20.86 5.84 6.85
C GLU A 37 -21.12 6.00 5.33
N LEU A 38 -21.85 5.02 4.80
CA LEU A 38 -22.51 4.97 3.48
C LEU A 38 -23.60 6.03 3.27
N VAL A 39 -23.31 7.32 3.01
CA VAL A 39 -24.36 8.29 2.63
C VAL A 39 -24.49 8.31 1.10
N GLY A 40 -25.66 7.98 0.55
CA GLY A 40 -26.01 8.21 -0.87
C GLY A 40 -24.97 7.83 -1.94
N ARG A 41 -24.39 8.84 -2.62
CA ARG A 41 -23.50 8.72 -3.80
C ARG A 41 -22.06 8.27 -3.45
N VAL A 42 -21.22 8.09 -4.48
CA VAL A 42 -19.82 7.62 -4.32
C VAL A 42 -18.97 8.57 -3.46
N ASP A 43 -19.18 9.87 -3.65
CA ASP A 43 -18.46 11.01 -3.05
C ASP A 43 -19.05 11.46 -1.70
N GLU A 44 -20.10 10.78 -1.23
CA GLU A 44 -20.82 11.13 0.00
C GLU A 44 -20.46 10.21 1.17
N ALA A 45 -19.52 9.27 1.00
CA ALA A 45 -19.01 8.48 2.12
C ALA A 45 -18.40 9.39 3.19
N ARG A 46 -18.66 9.11 4.47
CA ARG A 46 -18.16 9.94 5.58
C ARG A 46 -17.31 9.12 6.52
N LEU A 47 -16.09 9.60 6.78
CA LEU A 47 -15.26 9.05 7.84
C LEU A 47 -15.86 9.42 9.20
N SER A 48 -15.72 8.54 10.19
CA SER A 48 -16.27 8.71 11.53
C SER A 48 -15.87 10.04 12.16
N ALA A 49 -16.82 10.71 12.83
CA ALA A 49 -16.55 11.92 13.58
C ALA A 49 -15.41 11.69 14.59
N GLY A 50 -14.39 12.57 14.55
CA GLY A 50 -13.20 12.45 15.40
C GLY A 50 -12.04 11.66 14.80
N PHE A 51 -12.17 11.06 13.60
CA PHE A 51 -11.06 10.40 12.91
C PHE A 51 -9.84 11.32 12.74
N GLU A 52 -10.07 12.55 12.24
CA GLU A 52 -9.00 13.54 12.07
C GLU A 52 -8.28 13.86 13.39
N ALA A 53 -9.04 14.03 14.47
CA ALA A 53 -8.49 14.31 15.79
C ALA A 53 -7.66 13.12 16.33
N ALA A 54 -8.11 11.89 16.07
CA ALA A 54 -7.37 10.67 16.44
C ALA A 54 -6.05 10.54 15.67
N VAL A 55 -6.06 10.79 14.35
CA VAL A 55 -4.84 10.83 13.53
C VAL A 55 -3.88 11.89 14.06
N ALA A 56 -4.37 13.11 14.32
CA ALA A 56 -3.54 14.20 14.83
C ALA A 56 -2.90 13.86 16.19
N GLY A 57 -3.68 13.26 17.10
CA GLY A 57 -3.20 12.84 18.42
C GLY A 57 -2.09 11.81 18.35
N GLU A 58 -2.28 10.75 17.56
CA GLU A 58 -1.29 9.67 17.42
C GLU A 58 -0.05 10.11 16.64
N MET A 59 -0.23 10.90 15.57
CA MET A 59 0.87 11.40 14.74
C MET A 59 1.88 12.22 15.56
N GLY A 60 1.41 12.90 16.62
CA GLY A 60 2.26 13.65 17.56
C GLY A 60 3.45 12.83 18.08
N GLY A 61 3.23 11.54 18.34
CA GLY A 61 4.19 10.63 18.94
C GLY A 61 4.91 9.69 17.97
N LEU A 62 4.83 9.92 16.66
CA LEU A 62 5.52 9.15 15.62
C LEU A 62 6.63 9.99 14.96
N ARG A 63 7.74 9.34 14.61
CA ARG A 63 8.87 9.92 13.84
C ARG A 63 9.56 8.90 12.95
N GLY A 64 10.33 9.40 11.98
CA GLY A 64 11.21 8.54 11.18
C GLY A 64 10.41 7.45 10.46
N THR A 65 10.74 6.18 10.72
CA THR A 65 10.09 5.01 10.11
C THR A 65 9.01 4.38 10.99
N ASP A 66 8.56 5.06 12.04
CA ASP A 66 7.43 4.60 12.86
C ASP A 66 6.18 4.37 12.00
N LYS A 67 5.26 3.54 12.49
CA LYS A 67 4.09 3.08 11.75
C LYS A 67 2.77 3.52 12.37
N MET A 68 1.86 3.98 11.53
CA MET A 68 0.43 4.14 11.82
C MET A 68 -0.37 3.11 11.02
N VAL A 69 -1.19 2.32 11.70
CA VAL A 69 -2.17 1.43 11.08
C VAL A 69 -3.55 2.05 11.25
N VAL A 70 -4.26 2.25 10.15
CA VAL A 70 -5.67 2.66 10.17
C VAL A 70 -6.53 1.42 10.01
N GLU A 71 -7.23 1.02 11.06
CA GLU A 71 -8.26 -0.03 11.00
C GLU A 71 -9.54 0.56 10.43
N LEU A 72 -9.81 0.23 9.17
CA LEU A 72 -10.95 0.74 8.41
C LEU A 72 -12.13 -0.22 8.50
N GLU A 73 -13.18 0.21 9.17
CA GLU A 73 -14.46 -0.50 9.25
C GLU A 73 -15.41 0.02 8.17
N LEU A 74 -15.71 -0.84 7.20
CA LEU A 74 -16.67 -0.56 6.13
C LEU A 74 -18.05 -1.13 6.50
N PRO A 75 -19.15 -0.48 6.10
CA PRO A 75 -20.48 -1.00 6.36
C PRO A 75 -20.72 -2.28 5.56
N THR A 76 -21.09 -3.35 6.24
CA THR A 76 -21.31 -4.69 5.66
C THR A 76 -22.79 -5.00 5.39
N GLY A 77 -23.71 -4.24 5.99
CA GLY A 77 -25.15 -4.51 5.92
C GLY A 77 -25.84 -4.33 4.56
N ARG A 78 -25.14 -3.78 3.56
CA ARG A 78 -25.62 -3.61 2.17
C ARG A 78 -24.79 -4.36 1.13
N GLY A 79 -23.93 -5.29 1.57
CA GLY A 79 -22.97 -5.96 0.72
C GLY A 79 -21.69 -5.14 0.53
N ARG A 80 -20.86 -5.58 -0.42
CA ARG A 80 -19.56 -4.98 -0.72
C ARG A 80 -19.71 -3.56 -1.27
N PRO A 81 -18.99 -2.55 -0.75
CA PRO A 81 -19.03 -1.22 -1.33
C PRO A 81 -18.52 -1.23 -2.77
N ALA A 82 -19.09 -0.36 -3.60
CA ALA A 82 -18.63 -0.19 -4.98
C ALA A 82 -17.15 0.18 -5.00
N SER A 83 -16.40 -0.29 -5.98
CA SER A 83 -14.95 -0.07 -6.07
C SER A 83 -14.60 1.42 -6.04
N LYS A 84 -15.43 2.27 -6.66
CA LYS A 84 -15.26 3.74 -6.62
C LYS A 84 -15.50 4.36 -5.25
N GLN A 85 -16.39 3.80 -4.43
CA GLN A 85 -16.56 4.23 -3.04
C GLN A 85 -15.31 3.89 -2.23
N LEU A 86 -14.77 2.66 -2.39
CA LEU A 86 -13.55 2.28 -1.70
C LEU A 86 -12.35 3.14 -2.12
N GLU A 87 -12.21 3.40 -3.42
CA GLU A 87 -11.18 4.29 -3.96
C GLU A 87 -11.22 5.67 -3.29
N TRP A 88 -12.41 6.27 -3.17
CA TRP A 88 -12.61 7.56 -2.51
C TRP A 88 -12.27 7.49 -1.02
N ILE A 89 -12.76 6.46 -0.30
CA ILE A 89 -12.54 6.28 1.14
C ILE A 89 -11.05 6.17 1.45
N LEU A 90 -10.34 5.29 0.73
CA LEU A 90 -8.90 5.10 0.90
C LEU A 90 -8.17 6.43 0.67
N SER A 91 -8.55 7.14 -0.38
CA SER A 91 -7.98 8.44 -0.69
C SER A 91 -8.20 9.44 0.44
N ALA A 92 -9.44 9.60 0.92
CA ALA A 92 -9.74 10.49 2.04
C ALA A 92 -8.88 10.18 3.28
N VAL A 93 -8.80 8.90 3.66
CA VAL A 93 -7.96 8.44 4.79
C VAL A 93 -6.50 8.83 4.60
N TYR A 94 -5.88 8.48 3.47
CA TYR A 94 -4.47 8.79 3.23
C TYR A 94 -4.22 10.30 3.17
N VAL A 95 -5.12 11.09 2.59
CA VAL A 95 -4.97 12.56 2.52
C VAL A 95 -4.90 13.20 3.89
N HIS A 96 -5.77 12.78 4.82
CA HIS A 96 -5.69 13.28 6.20
C HIS A 96 -4.35 12.97 6.84
N VAL A 97 -3.83 11.75 6.66
CA VAL A 97 -2.56 11.36 7.25
C VAL A 97 -1.37 12.09 6.58
N GLU A 98 -1.37 12.22 5.26
CA GLU A 98 -0.32 12.91 4.52
C GLU A 98 -0.26 14.41 4.84
N ARG A 99 -1.39 15.07 5.10
CA ARG A 99 -1.42 16.46 5.61
C ARG A 99 -0.59 16.61 6.88
N HIS A 100 -0.71 15.67 7.83
CA HIS A 100 0.08 15.73 9.06
C HIS A 100 1.55 15.37 8.85
N LYS A 101 1.86 14.41 7.95
CA LYS A 101 3.25 14.08 7.60
C LYS A 101 3.96 15.27 6.96
N ALA A 102 3.29 15.97 6.04
CA ALA A 102 3.82 17.16 5.38
C ALA A 102 4.01 18.31 6.38
N ALA A 103 3.01 18.60 7.22
CA ALA A 103 3.08 19.68 8.22
C ALA A 103 4.19 19.47 9.26
N ARG A 104 4.58 18.21 9.52
CA ARG A 104 5.65 17.85 10.46
C ARG A 104 6.99 17.58 9.78
N ASP A 105 7.01 17.58 8.45
CA ASP A 105 8.17 17.23 7.65
C ASP A 105 8.74 15.82 8.00
N GLU A 106 7.83 14.85 8.17
CA GLU A 106 8.07 13.45 8.60
C GLU A 106 7.53 12.47 7.54
N LEU A 107 8.02 12.55 6.31
CA LEU A 107 7.48 11.81 5.16
C LEU A 107 7.70 10.28 5.23
N LEU A 108 8.68 9.81 6.01
CA LEU A 108 9.02 8.39 6.14
C LEU A 108 8.11 7.59 7.08
N ILE A 109 7.24 8.28 7.84
CA ILE A 109 6.27 7.60 8.71
C ILE A 109 5.42 6.67 7.84
N GLN A 110 5.41 5.40 8.19
CA GLN A 110 4.72 4.37 7.45
C GLN A 110 3.24 4.39 7.80
N VAL A 111 2.39 4.47 6.79
CA VAL A 111 0.93 4.45 6.96
C VAL A 111 0.37 3.26 6.18
N GLU A 112 -0.44 2.44 6.82
CA GLU A 112 -1.13 1.31 6.20
C GLU A 112 -2.61 1.33 6.60
N VAL A 113 -3.50 1.09 5.64
CA VAL A 113 -4.94 0.97 5.89
C VAL A 113 -5.31 -0.51 5.81
N VAL A 114 -5.82 -1.05 6.91
CA VAL A 114 -6.25 -2.44 7.04
C VAL A 114 -7.77 -2.44 7.09
N ILE A 115 -8.42 -3.07 6.12
CA ILE A 115 -9.88 -3.12 6.01
C ILE A 115 -10.39 -4.31 6.83
N LEU A 116 -11.15 -4.05 7.88
CA LEU A 116 -11.68 -5.08 8.75
C LEU A 116 -12.61 -6.02 7.99
N GLY A 117 -12.41 -7.33 8.14
CA GLY A 117 -13.14 -8.36 7.39
C GLY A 117 -12.63 -8.59 5.96
N PHE A 118 -11.61 -7.89 5.50
CA PHE A 118 -10.98 -8.09 4.19
C PHE A 118 -9.49 -8.39 4.33
N SER A 119 -8.75 -7.42 4.87
CA SER A 119 -7.31 -7.51 5.04
C SER A 119 -6.98 -8.64 5.99
N GLN A 120 -6.09 -9.54 5.55
CA GLN A 120 -5.70 -10.72 6.32
C GLN A 120 -6.88 -11.63 6.70
N HIS A 121 -7.95 -11.65 5.90
CA HIS A 121 -9.00 -12.66 5.94
C HIS A 121 -8.95 -13.51 4.68
N ASP A 122 -9.34 -14.79 4.77
CA ASP A 122 -9.66 -15.58 3.58
C ASP A 122 -10.94 -15.01 2.96
N ARG A 123 -11.04 -14.93 1.63
CA ARG A 123 -12.26 -14.39 0.99
C ARG A 123 -13.50 -15.17 1.38
N ALA A 124 -13.38 -16.49 1.52
CA ALA A 124 -14.47 -17.36 1.98
C ALA A 124 -15.04 -16.99 3.37
N GLN A 125 -14.25 -16.29 4.21
CA GLN A 125 -14.66 -15.84 5.54
C GLN A 125 -15.00 -14.34 5.58
N SER A 126 -14.80 -13.63 4.47
CA SER A 126 -15.00 -12.19 4.39
C SER A 126 -16.47 -11.85 4.14
N PRO A 127 -17.06 -10.90 4.90
CA PRO A 127 -18.43 -10.44 4.64
C PRO A 127 -18.58 -9.71 3.29
N PHE A 128 -17.47 -9.33 2.64
CA PHE A 128 -17.50 -8.68 1.32
C PHE A 128 -17.59 -9.67 0.17
N PHE A 129 -17.34 -10.96 0.43
CA PHE A 129 -17.38 -12.04 -0.54
C PHE A 129 -18.35 -13.17 -0.12
N ALA A 130 -18.81 -13.18 1.13
CA ALA A 130 -19.81 -14.09 1.65
C ALA A 130 -21.23 -13.61 1.26
N GLY A 131 -21.84 -14.32 0.31
CA GLY A 131 -23.23 -14.16 -0.09
C GLY A 131 -23.57 -15.22 -1.15
N PRO A 132 -24.85 -15.57 -1.35
CA PRO A 132 -25.22 -16.40 -2.50
C PRO A 132 -24.66 -15.74 -3.76
N ASP A 133 -24.21 -16.55 -4.71
CA ASP A 133 -23.97 -16.15 -6.10
C ASP A 133 -25.31 -15.67 -6.66
N ASP A 134 -25.77 -14.48 -6.26
CA ASP A 134 -26.84 -13.80 -6.96
C ASP A 134 -26.22 -13.42 -8.30
N ASP A 135 -26.43 -14.29 -9.29
CA ASP A 135 -26.13 -14.13 -10.72
C ASP A 135 -26.63 -12.80 -11.31
N HIS A 136 -27.40 -12.03 -10.52
CA HIS A 136 -27.88 -10.69 -10.85
C HIS A 136 -26.93 -9.55 -10.50
N ASP A 137 -25.80 -9.78 -9.82
CA ASP A 137 -24.80 -8.75 -9.55
C ASP A 137 -23.86 -8.57 -10.76
N MET A 138 -24.43 -8.09 -11.87
CA MET A 138 -23.73 -7.67 -13.11
C MET A 138 -22.66 -6.57 -12.89
N HIS A 139 -22.39 -6.18 -11.64
CA HIS A 139 -21.54 -5.05 -11.27
C HIS A 139 -20.39 -5.40 -10.32
N ARG A 140 -20.15 -6.68 -10.00
CA ARG A 140 -18.90 -7.08 -9.32
C ARG A 140 -17.74 -6.98 -10.31
N GLU A 141 -17.05 -5.85 -10.29
CA GLU A 141 -15.77 -5.62 -10.98
C GLU A 141 -14.67 -6.50 -10.34
N LEU A 142 -14.80 -7.81 -10.50
CA LEU A 142 -13.91 -8.82 -9.95
C LEU A 142 -13.23 -9.58 -11.07
N PHE A 143 -11.94 -9.81 -10.89
CA PHE A 143 -11.11 -10.45 -11.90
C PHE A 143 -10.35 -11.63 -11.28
N PRO A 144 -10.46 -12.85 -11.83
CA PRO A 144 -9.68 -14.00 -11.36
C PRO A 144 -8.19 -13.68 -11.28
N THR A 145 -7.65 -13.10 -12.35
CA THR A 145 -6.30 -12.56 -12.40
C THR A 145 -6.34 -11.08 -12.79
N LEU A 146 -5.77 -10.24 -11.92
CA LEU A 146 -5.55 -8.82 -12.21
C LEU A 146 -4.05 -8.53 -12.31
N ALA A 147 -3.66 -7.69 -13.27
CA ALA A 147 -2.31 -7.19 -13.41
C ALA A 147 -2.25 -5.67 -13.16
N LEU A 148 -1.12 -5.20 -12.64
CA LEU A 148 -0.71 -3.79 -12.65
C LEU A 148 0.81 -3.70 -12.77
N GLY A 149 1.30 -2.54 -13.21
CA GLY A 149 2.73 -2.26 -13.35
C GLY A 149 3.11 -0.93 -12.70
N GLY A 150 4.32 -0.84 -12.16
CA GLY A 150 4.83 0.39 -11.58
C GLY A 150 6.28 0.28 -11.13
N THR A 151 6.88 1.41 -10.79
CA THR A 151 8.20 1.42 -10.15
C THR A 151 8.13 1.01 -8.69
N PHE A 152 7.07 1.42 -7.97
CA PHE A 152 6.88 1.18 -6.53
C PHE A 152 8.05 1.62 -5.66
N ASP A 153 8.74 2.69 -6.06
CA ASP A 153 9.80 3.30 -5.28
C ASP A 153 9.23 4.21 -4.19
N HIS A 154 9.81 4.13 -3.00
CA HIS A 154 9.36 4.78 -1.77
C HIS A 154 7.86 4.65 -1.62
N LEU A 155 7.38 3.43 -1.33
CA LEU A 155 5.96 3.06 -1.38
C LEU A 155 5.04 4.06 -0.64
N HIS A 156 4.55 5.04 -1.40
CA HIS A 156 3.76 6.17 -0.90
C HIS A 156 2.25 5.90 -1.01
N SER A 157 1.42 6.80 -0.49
CA SER A 157 -0.03 6.59 -0.43
C SER A 157 -0.67 6.30 -1.79
N GLY A 158 -0.26 6.99 -2.86
CA GLY A 158 -0.70 6.66 -4.23
C GLY A 158 -0.49 5.18 -4.62
N HIS A 159 0.71 4.63 -4.44
CA HIS A 159 0.97 3.21 -4.68
C HIS A 159 0.16 2.31 -3.74
N LYS A 160 0.02 2.70 -2.47
CA LYS A 160 -0.73 1.93 -1.47
C LYS A 160 -2.21 1.82 -1.84
N ILE A 161 -2.82 2.91 -2.29
CA ILE A 161 -4.21 2.91 -2.75
C ILE A 161 -4.35 2.01 -3.98
N LEU A 162 -3.46 2.14 -4.96
CA LEU A 162 -3.45 1.29 -6.16
C LEU A 162 -3.34 -0.20 -5.81
N LEU A 163 -2.41 -0.58 -4.93
CA LEU A 163 -2.20 -1.96 -4.51
C LEU A 163 -3.37 -2.51 -3.67
N THR A 164 -3.92 -1.70 -2.75
CA THR A 164 -5.12 -2.09 -2.00
C THR A 164 -6.29 -2.32 -2.95
N MET A 165 -6.55 -1.40 -3.89
CA MET A 165 -7.58 -1.58 -4.92
C MET A 165 -7.32 -2.81 -5.78
N ALA A 166 -6.08 -3.09 -6.16
CA ALA A 166 -5.74 -4.28 -6.93
C ALA A 166 -6.07 -5.57 -6.16
N SER A 167 -5.72 -5.62 -4.87
CA SER A 167 -6.03 -6.76 -4.01
C SER A 167 -7.53 -6.95 -3.78
N TRP A 168 -8.28 -5.84 -3.78
CA TRP A 168 -9.73 -5.83 -3.65
C TRP A 168 -10.39 -6.41 -4.90
N LEU A 169 -9.94 -6.00 -6.09
CA LEU A 169 -10.52 -6.39 -7.38
C LEU A 169 -10.09 -7.80 -7.84
N ALA A 170 -8.90 -8.26 -7.47
CA ALA A 170 -8.45 -9.62 -7.76
C ALA A 170 -9.18 -10.65 -6.89
N THR A 171 -9.50 -11.83 -7.42
CA THR A 171 -10.11 -12.92 -6.63
C THR A 171 -9.19 -14.12 -6.40
N ARG A 172 -8.22 -14.37 -7.29
CA ARG A 172 -7.28 -15.49 -7.16
C ARG A 172 -5.83 -15.06 -7.26
N ARG A 173 -5.47 -14.34 -8.33
CA ARG A 173 -4.08 -13.99 -8.65
C ARG A 173 -3.92 -12.49 -8.89
N LEU A 174 -2.86 -11.92 -8.33
CA LEU A 174 -2.46 -10.54 -8.53
C LEU A 174 -1.02 -10.49 -9.04
N VAL A 175 -0.84 -9.99 -10.27
CA VAL A 175 0.46 -9.82 -10.91
C VAL A 175 0.89 -8.35 -10.80
N VAL A 176 1.92 -8.09 -10.01
CA VAL A 176 2.44 -6.73 -9.79
C VAL A 176 3.80 -6.60 -10.47
N GLY A 177 3.79 -6.12 -11.71
CA GLY A 177 5.02 -5.89 -12.46
C GLY A 177 5.84 -4.73 -11.90
N ILE A 178 7.10 -5.00 -11.53
CA ILE A 178 8.00 -4.01 -10.93
C ILE A 178 9.10 -3.64 -11.90
N THR A 179 9.17 -2.36 -12.27
CA THR A 179 10.15 -1.83 -13.24
C THR A 179 11.59 -2.08 -12.78
N ASP A 180 12.41 -2.61 -13.69
CA ASP A 180 13.85 -2.79 -13.48
C ASP A 180 14.61 -1.44 -13.43
N ASP A 181 15.73 -1.41 -12.72
CA ASP A 181 16.54 -0.20 -12.50
C ASP A 181 17.09 0.37 -13.82
N GLU A 182 17.33 -0.50 -14.81
CA GLU A 182 17.75 -0.12 -16.17
C GLU A 182 16.77 0.84 -16.86
N LEU A 183 15.47 0.66 -16.65
CA LEU A 183 14.43 1.52 -17.20
C LEU A 183 14.27 2.84 -16.41
N LEU A 184 15.02 3.01 -15.31
CA LEU A 184 14.87 4.12 -14.36
C LEU A 184 16.09 5.05 -14.32
N LYS A 185 17.12 4.77 -15.14
CA LYS A 185 18.40 5.50 -15.17
C LYS A 185 18.31 7.01 -15.35
N ASN A 186 17.26 7.50 -16.00
CA ASN A 186 17.05 8.93 -16.26
C ASN A 186 16.19 9.65 -15.20
N LYS A 187 15.80 8.97 -14.11
CA LYS A 187 14.95 9.59 -13.08
C LYS A 187 15.74 10.62 -12.25
N GLN A 188 15.05 11.69 -11.88
CA GLN A 188 15.58 12.67 -10.93
C GLN A 188 15.91 12.00 -9.60
N HIS A 189 17.05 12.38 -9.01
CA HIS A 189 17.56 11.83 -7.76
C HIS A 189 17.67 10.28 -7.78
N ALA A 190 18.18 9.72 -8.89
CA ALA A 190 18.33 8.27 -9.06
C ALA A 190 19.24 7.62 -8.00
N ASP A 191 20.15 8.38 -7.39
CA ASP A 191 20.97 7.98 -6.23
C ASP A 191 20.13 7.63 -4.99
N ARG A 192 18.88 8.12 -4.95
CA ARG A 192 17.89 7.83 -3.92
C ARG A 192 16.82 6.86 -4.38
N LEU A 193 17.00 6.16 -5.50
CA LEU A 193 16.08 5.09 -5.89
C LEU A 193 16.27 3.89 -4.96
N GLU A 194 15.17 3.31 -4.47
CA GLU A 194 15.25 2.03 -3.74
C GLU A 194 15.70 0.90 -4.68
N PRO A 195 16.62 0.03 -4.24
CA PRO A 195 17.01 -1.16 -5.01
C PRO A 195 15.79 -2.01 -5.37
N LEU A 196 15.80 -2.64 -6.54
CA LEU A 196 14.72 -3.52 -7.00
C LEU A 196 14.24 -4.53 -5.94
N SER A 197 15.17 -5.16 -5.21
CA SER A 197 14.85 -6.13 -4.17
C SER A 197 14.06 -5.51 -3.00
N GLU A 198 14.39 -4.27 -2.61
CA GLU A 198 13.65 -3.57 -1.55
C GLU A 198 12.26 -3.15 -2.03
N ARG A 199 12.13 -2.72 -3.30
CA ARG A 199 10.83 -2.39 -3.90
C ARG A 199 9.91 -3.62 -3.99
N GLN A 200 10.44 -4.76 -4.45
CA GLN A 200 9.73 -6.05 -4.46
C GLN A 200 9.28 -6.47 -3.06
N LYS A 201 10.19 -6.40 -2.09
CA LYS A 201 9.92 -6.74 -0.69
C LYS A 201 8.87 -5.80 -0.08
N ALA A 202 8.95 -4.50 -0.35
CA ALA A 202 7.99 -3.51 0.15
C ALA A 202 6.58 -3.77 -0.39
N VAL A 203 6.44 -4.05 -1.69
CA VAL A 203 5.16 -4.43 -2.32
C VAL A 203 4.60 -5.71 -1.70
N HIS A 204 5.41 -6.75 -1.58
CA HIS A 204 4.98 -8.04 -1.03
C HIS A 204 4.50 -7.89 0.42
N MET A 205 5.34 -7.30 1.29
CA MET A 205 5.01 -7.06 2.69
C MET A 205 3.78 -6.17 2.87
N PHE A 206 3.55 -5.20 1.96
CA PHE A 206 2.36 -4.37 2.01
C PHE A 206 1.10 -5.18 1.67
N LEU A 207 1.14 -5.94 0.56
CA LEU A 207 0.01 -6.77 0.13
C LEU A 207 -0.33 -7.88 1.11
N GLU A 208 0.65 -8.49 1.78
CA GLU A 208 0.41 -9.46 2.88
C GLU A 208 -0.37 -8.84 4.06
N ARG A 209 -0.27 -7.53 4.26
CA ARG A 209 -0.94 -6.81 5.36
C ARG A 209 -2.31 -6.31 4.96
N VAL A 210 -2.46 -5.80 3.75
CA VAL A 210 -3.70 -5.12 3.33
C VAL A 210 -4.61 -5.99 2.48
N GLY A 211 -4.06 -7.00 1.80
CA GLY A 211 -4.82 -7.94 0.98
C GLY A 211 -5.38 -9.10 1.79
N PRO A 212 -6.24 -9.91 1.17
CA PRO A 212 -6.76 -11.15 1.77
C PRO A 212 -5.69 -12.26 1.71
N ARG A 213 -5.77 -13.22 2.64
CA ARG A 213 -4.71 -14.24 2.83
C ARG A 213 -4.58 -15.23 1.68
N ASP A 214 -5.68 -15.48 0.97
CA ASP A 214 -5.78 -16.44 -0.11
C ASP A 214 -5.42 -15.84 -1.48
N LEU A 215 -5.02 -14.56 -1.54
CA LEU A 215 -4.56 -13.94 -2.78
C LEU A 215 -3.14 -14.39 -3.14
N VAL A 216 -2.97 -15.00 -4.30
CA VAL A 216 -1.65 -15.32 -4.86
C VAL A 216 -1.05 -14.04 -5.45
N VAL A 217 0.08 -13.59 -4.91
CA VAL A 217 0.77 -12.38 -5.36
C VAL A 217 2.07 -12.74 -6.06
N GLU A 218 2.24 -12.26 -7.29
CA GLU A 218 3.45 -12.40 -8.10
C GLU A 218 4.07 -11.01 -8.34
N THR A 219 5.39 -10.88 -8.25
CA THR A 219 6.10 -9.59 -8.45
C THR A 219 7.17 -9.66 -9.56
N PRO A 220 6.78 -9.97 -10.81
CA PRO A 220 7.72 -10.12 -11.91
C PRO A 220 8.46 -8.81 -12.19
N VAL A 221 9.74 -8.93 -12.56
CA VAL A 221 10.56 -7.80 -12.98
C VAL A 221 10.16 -7.40 -14.41
N LEU A 222 9.90 -6.11 -14.62
CA LEU A 222 9.58 -5.55 -15.92
C LEU A 222 10.84 -4.97 -16.58
N GLN A 223 11.27 -5.61 -17.66
CA GLN A 223 12.37 -5.15 -18.52
C GLN A 223 11.88 -4.39 -19.76
N ASP A 224 10.56 -4.36 -19.96
CA ASP A 224 9.86 -3.58 -20.98
C ASP A 224 8.53 -3.04 -20.40
N VAL A 225 7.73 -2.37 -21.24
CA VAL A 225 6.46 -1.75 -20.85
C VAL A 225 5.28 -2.73 -20.75
N TYR A 226 5.44 -3.98 -21.21
CA TYR A 226 4.37 -4.97 -21.31
C TYR A 226 4.46 -6.03 -20.22
N GLY A 227 5.65 -6.59 -19.99
CA GLY A 227 5.86 -7.69 -19.08
C GLY A 227 4.99 -8.91 -19.38
N PRO A 228 4.54 -9.64 -18.35
CA PRO A 228 3.68 -10.81 -18.51
C PRO A 228 2.39 -10.56 -19.29
N THR A 229 1.89 -9.33 -19.32
CA THR A 229 0.67 -9.01 -20.06
C THR A 229 0.78 -9.25 -21.56
N ALA A 230 1.99 -9.32 -22.12
CA ALA A 230 2.21 -9.62 -23.53
C ALA A 230 2.06 -11.11 -23.88
N TRP A 231 2.22 -12.03 -22.93
CA TRP A 231 2.33 -13.47 -23.22
C TRP A 231 1.53 -14.38 -22.28
N ASP A 232 1.10 -13.90 -21.12
CA ASP A 232 0.26 -14.66 -20.18
C ASP A 232 -1.22 -14.56 -20.60
N PRO A 233 -1.84 -15.68 -21.03
CA PRO A 233 -3.23 -15.70 -21.43
C PRO A 233 -4.20 -15.68 -20.23
N ASP A 234 -3.72 -16.02 -19.02
CA ASP A 234 -4.54 -16.16 -17.82
C ASP A 234 -4.69 -14.83 -17.06
N ILE A 235 -4.24 -13.71 -17.64
CA ILE A 235 -4.50 -12.36 -17.12
C ILE A 235 -5.82 -11.86 -17.70
N ASP A 236 -6.78 -11.55 -16.84
CA ASP A 236 -8.13 -11.12 -17.25
C ASP A 236 -8.24 -9.60 -17.37
N ALA A 237 -7.53 -8.88 -16.50
CA ALA A 237 -7.68 -7.44 -16.39
C ALA A 237 -6.38 -6.72 -16.07
N LEU A 238 -6.33 -5.44 -16.44
CA LEU A 238 -5.28 -4.49 -16.14
C LEU A 238 -5.84 -3.33 -15.32
N LEU A 239 -5.27 -3.12 -14.14
CA LEU A 239 -5.51 -1.95 -13.31
C LEU A 239 -4.47 -0.86 -13.67
N VAL A 240 -4.96 0.30 -14.06
CA VAL A 240 -4.14 1.46 -14.44
C VAL A 240 -4.62 2.74 -13.78
N SER A 241 -3.72 3.71 -13.60
CA SER A 241 -4.11 5.10 -13.33
C SER A 241 -4.34 5.85 -14.64
N LYS A 242 -4.89 7.07 -14.55
CA LYS A 242 -4.96 7.98 -15.72
C LYS A 242 -3.59 8.21 -16.36
N GLU A 243 -2.52 8.23 -15.58
CA GLU A 243 -1.14 8.42 -16.08
C GLU A 243 -0.63 7.23 -16.89
N THR A 244 -1.04 6.00 -16.55
CA THR A 244 -0.58 4.78 -17.21
C THR A 244 -1.55 4.25 -18.28
N LEU A 245 -2.59 5.02 -18.63
CA LEU A 245 -3.53 4.69 -19.71
C LEU A 245 -2.86 4.46 -21.08
N PRO A 246 -1.88 5.29 -21.51
CA PRO A 246 -1.18 5.04 -22.77
C PRO A 246 -0.45 3.69 -22.78
N GLY A 247 0.10 3.26 -21.64
CA GLY A 247 0.72 1.94 -21.49
C GLY A 247 -0.29 0.81 -21.68
N ALA A 248 -1.50 0.96 -21.16
CA ALA A 248 -2.57 -0.02 -21.37
C ALA A 248 -2.97 -0.18 -22.85
N GLN A 249 -2.99 0.93 -23.61
CA GLN A 249 -3.26 0.88 -25.06
C GLN A 249 -2.14 0.15 -25.82
N ALA A 250 -0.89 0.35 -25.40
CA ALA A 250 0.25 -0.39 -25.96
C ALA A 250 0.16 -1.90 -25.65
N ILE A 251 -0.33 -2.25 -24.46
CA ILE A 251 -0.58 -3.64 -24.05
C ILE A 251 -1.66 -4.29 -24.94
N ASP A 252 -2.75 -3.58 -25.24
CA ASP A 252 -3.79 -4.10 -26.14
C ASP A 252 -3.21 -4.44 -27.53
N ALA A 253 -2.34 -3.56 -28.05
CA ALA A 253 -1.72 -3.75 -29.36
C ALA A 253 -0.78 -4.95 -29.40
N ILE A 254 0.08 -5.14 -28.38
CA ILE A 254 0.99 -6.31 -28.34
C ILE A 254 0.22 -7.61 -28.12
N ARG A 255 -0.86 -7.59 -27.33
CA ARG A 255 -1.71 -8.77 -27.13
C ARG A 255 -2.39 -9.19 -28.43
N ALA A 256 -2.90 -8.23 -29.21
CA ALA A 256 -3.45 -8.52 -30.54
C ALA A 256 -2.39 -9.14 -31.48
N GLN A 257 -1.15 -8.64 -31.46
CA GLN A 257 -0.04 -9.22 -32.23
C GLN A 257 0.28 -10.65 -31.80
N ASN A 258 0.15 -10.94 -30.50
CA ASN A 258 0.40 -12.27 -29.92
C ASN A 258 -0.84 -13.17 -29.88
N SER A 259 -1.94 -12.78 -30.55
CA SER A 259 -3.20 -13.54 -30.58
C SER A 259 -3.82 -13.79 -29.20
N LEU A 260 -3.68 -12.83 -28.29
CA LEU A 260 -4.29 -12.85 -26.95
C LEU A 260 -5.52 -11.94 -26.87
N THR A 261 -6.49 -12.33 -26.05
CA THR A 261 -7.70 -11.53 -25.78
C THR A 261 -7.35 -10.19 -25.13
N PRO A 262 -7.97 -9.07 -25.54
CA PRO A 262 -7.81 -7.79 -24.86
C PRO A 262 -8.13 -7.88 -23.36
N LEU A 263 -7.39 -7.15 -22.54
CA LEU A 263 -7.61 -7.13 -21.09
C LEU A 263 -8.80 -6.23 -20.74
N ALA A 264 -9.63 -6.65 -19.79
CA ALA A 264 -10.54 -5.72 -19.15
C ALA A 264 -9.72 -4.61 -18.46
N ARG A 265 -10.21 -3.38 -18.47
CA ARG A 265 -9.47 -2.23 -17.91
C ARG A 265 -10.20 -1.65 -16.73
N TYR A 266 -9.51 -1.59 -15.59
CA TYR A 266 -9.96 -0.80 -14.46
C TYR A 266 -9.10 0.46 -14.34
N VAL A 267 -9.74 1.63 -14.31
CA VAL A 267 -9.05 2.92 -14.23
C VAL A 267 -9.28 3.54 -12.86
N ILE A 268 -8.19 3.75 -12.12
CA ILE A 268 -8.19 4.49 -10.85
C ILE A 268 -7.83 5.97 -11.09
N ASP A 269 -8.51 6.88 -10.40
CA ASP A 269 -8.37 8.33 -10.52
C ASP A 269 -7.46 8.96 -9.43
N VAL A 270 -6.83 8.12 -8.62
CA VAL A 270 -6.13 8.55 -7.40
C VAL A 270 -4.69 8.99 -7.65
N ILE A 271 -4.12 8.63 -8.80
CA ILE A 271 -2.69 8.86 -9.11
C ILE A 271 -2.58 9.71 -10.36
N SER A 272 -3.19 10.89 -10.36
CA SER A 272 -2.76 11.91 -11.28
C SER A 272 -2.46 13.18 -10.48
N HIS A 273 -1.51 13.97 -10.95
CA HIS A 273 -1.29 15.35 -10.48
C HIS A 273 -2.56 16.24 -10.49
N ASN A 274 -3.70 15.71 -10.94
CA ASN A 274 -5.04 16.29 -10.89
C ASN A 274 -6.01 15.32 -10.18
N LEU A 275 -5.98 15.25 -8.84
CA LEU A 275 -7.02 14.55 -8.05
C LEU A 275 -8.35 15.33 -8.08
N SER A 276 -8.98 15.42 -9.26
CA SER A 276 -10.21 16.21 -9.51
C SER A 276 -11.44 15.75 -8.73
N SER A 277 -11.34 14.63 -8.00
CA SER A 277 -12.47 13.82 -7.52
C SER A 277 -12.58 13.77 -6.00
N LEU A 278 -11.77 14.57 -5.27
CA LEU A 278 -11.82 14.67 -3.81
C LEU A 278 -12.37 16.04 -3.36
N PRO A 279 -12.93 16.15 -2.13
CA PRO A 279 -13.65 17.35 -1.69
C PRO A 279 -12.81 18.63 -1.49
N ASP A 280 -11.51 18.63 -1.79
CA ASP A 280 -10.62 19.80 -1.73
C ASP A 280 -9.45 19.63 -2.72
N ASP A 281 -9.71 19.91 -4.00
CA ASP A 281 -8.80 19.69 -5.14
C ASP A 281 -7.55 20.61 -5.14
N GLN A 282 -7.48 21.63 -4.26
CA GLN A 282 -6.30 22.49 -4.10
C GLN A 282 -5.23 21.89 -3.17
N ASP A 283 -5.63 21.41 -1.99
CA ASP A 283 -4.68 20.90 -0.98
C ASP A 283 -3.92 19.65 -1.45
N LEU A 284 -4.53 18.86 -2.32
CA LEU A 284 -3.97 17.62 -2.86
C LEU A 284 -2.84 17.83 -3.85
N LYS A 285 -2.92 18.89 -4.65
CA LYS A 285 -1.83 19.30 -5.56
C LYS A 285 -0.61 19.74 -4.76
N ASP A 286 -0.83 20.31 -3.59
CA ASP A 286 0.23 20.78 -2.69
C ASP A 286 0.88 19.65 -1.88
N LEU A 287 0.17 18.54 -1.64
CA LEU A 287 0.71 17.41 -0.85
C LEU A 287 1.85 16.64 -1.55
N LYS A 288 2.20 16.96 -2.81
CA LYS A 288 3.36 16.42 -3.57
C LYS A 288 3.61 14.92 -3.34
N ILE A 289 2.56 14.13 -3.25
CA ILE A 289 2.62 12.71 -2.88
C ILE A 289 3.18 11.90 -4.06
N SER A 290 4.51 11.80 -4.16
CA SER A 290 5.19 11.10 -5.25
C SER A 290 6.56 10.59 -4.83
N SER A 291 7.03 9.51 -5.46
CA SER A 291 8.40 9.02 -5.29
C SER A 291 9.44 10.12 -5.50
N THR A 292 9.28 10.96 -6.53
CA THR A 292 10.20 12.08 -6.82
C THR A 292 10.30 13.07 -5.66
N HIS A 293 9.16 13.39 -5.02
CA HIS A 293 9.14 14.29 -3.87
C HIS A 293 9.85 13.68 -2.65
N ILE A 294 9.63 12.39 -2.38
CA ILE A 294 10.30 11.69 -1.28
C ILE A 294 11.81 11.67 -1.49
N ARG A 295 12.28 11.39 -2.72
CA ARG A 295 13.71 11.43 -3.04
C ARG A 295 14.31 12.82 -2.88
N ALA A 296 13.62 13.86 -3.36
CA ALA A 296 14.06 15.25 -3.20
C ALA A 296 14.18 15.64 -1.72
N TRP A 297 13.22 15.20 -0.89
CA TRP A 297 13.23 15.37 0.55
C TRP A 297 14.37 14.61 1.24
N LEU A 298 14.64 13.36 0.85
CA LEU A 298 15.78 12.59 1.38
C LEU A 298 17.12 13.28 1.05
N ASN A 299 17.20 13.84 -0.15
CA ASN A 299 18.39 14.56 -0.61
C ASN A 299 18.63 15.87 0.14
N SER A 300 17.61 16.63 0.50
CA SER A 300 17.78 17.88 1.26
C SER A 300 18.24 17.66 2.71
N ARG A 301 18.11 16.43 3.22
CA ARG A 301 18.34 16.08 4.64
C ARG A 301 19.55 15.20 4.90
N SER A 302 20.25 14.78 3.86
CA SER A 302 21.53 14.12 4.01
C SER A 302 22.65 15.15 3.92
N PRO A 303 23.67 15.13 4.81
CA PRO A 303 24.88 15.90 4.55
C PRO A 303 25.48 15.40 3.24
N SER A 304 25.86 16.33 2.36
CA SER A 304 26.51 16.02 1.09
C SER A 304 27.65 15.02 1.31
N PRO A 305 27.85 14.00 0.46
CA PRO A 305 29.04 13.16 0.56
C PRO A 305 30.25 14.09 0.47
N GLN A 306 31.09 14.08 1.52
CA GLN A 306 32.32 14.84 1.53
C GLN A 306 33.13 14.41 0.29
N VAL A 307 33.38 15.37 -0.60
CA VAL A 307 34.34 15.22 -1.67
C VAL A 307 35.68 14.91 -0.98
N PRO A 308 36.33 13.76 -1.24
CA PRO A 308 37.62 13.48 -0.63
C PRO A 308 38.62 14.56 -1.11
N PRO A 309 39.55 15.00 -0.25
CA PRO A 309 40.50 16.04 -0.62
C PRO A 309 41.30 15.55 -1.82
N THR A 310 41.27 16.33 -2.90
CA THR A 310 42.21 16.20 -4.01
C THR A 310 43.63 16.27 -3.43
N THR A 311 44.44 15.31 -3.86
CA THR A 311 45.82 15.05 -3.42
C THR A 311 46.74 16.24 -3.68
#